data_AF-A0A3D0G265-F1
#
_entry.id   AF-A0A3D0G265-F1
#
_cell.length_a   1.000
_cell.length_b   1.000
_cell.length_c   1.000
_cell.angle_alpha   90.00
_cell.angle_beta   90.00
_cell.angle_gamma   90.00
#
_symmetry.space_group_name_H-M   'P 1'
#
loop_
_entity.id
_entity.type
_entity.pdbx_description
1 polymer ?
#
loop_
_entity_poly.entity_id
_entity_poly.type
_entity_poly.pdbx_seq_one_letter_code
_entity_poly.pdbx_strand_id
1 'polypeptide(L)' 'LMDEARAQAAAFAVGPTFGYAQTKKAIHAAQTNTMDRQLDLEAELMFACGKSPDYAEGVGAFLDNRNPAFTGKAPS' A
#
# COMPACT_ATOMS: atom_id res chain seq x y z
N LEU A 1 -10.84 19.27 -13.80
CA LEU A 1 -10.76 17.80 -14.00
C LEU A 1 -9.32 17.31 -14.18
N MET A 2 -8.53 17.87 -15.12
CA MET A 2 -7.14 17.42 -15.32
C MET A 2 -6.21 17.80 -14.16
N ASP A 3 -6.45 18.92 -13.50
CA ASP A 3 -5.62 19.37 -12.38
C ASP A 3 -5.80 18.46 -11.16
N GLU A 4 -7.02 18.05 -10.86
CA GLU A 4 -7.33 17.11 -9.78
C GLU A 4 -6.73 15.73 -10.05
N ALA A 5 -6.81 15.25 -11.29
CA ALA A 5 -6.20 13.97 -11.68
C ALA A 5 -4.66 14.01 -11.51
N ARG A 6 -4.02 15.13 -11.88
CA ARG A 6 -2.58 15.33 -11.67
C ARG A 6 -2.22 15.39 -10.19
N ALA A 7 -3.03 16.08 -9.38
CA ALA A 7 -2.83 16.15 -7.94
C ALA A 7 -2.91 14.76 -7.28
N GLN A 8 -3.90 13.93 -7.68
CA GLN A 8 -4.02 12.55 -7.20
C GLN A 8 -2.83 11.69 -7.64
N ALA A 9 -2.41 11.78 -8.89
CA ALA A 9 -1.25 11.04 -9.40
C ALA A 9 0.04 11.41 -8.63
N ALA A 10 0.25 12.70 -8.37
CA ALA A 10 1.38 13.18 -7.58
C ALA A 10 1.33 12.65 -6.14
N ALA A 11 0.16 12.64 -5.50
CA ALA A 11 -0.02 12.08 -4.16
C ALA A 11 0.27 10.57 -4.13
N PHE A 12 -0.19 9.80 -5.12
CA PHE A 12 0.11 8.37 -5.21
C PHE A 12 1.61 8.10 -5.45
N ALA A 13 2.30 8.96 -6.21
CA ALA A 13 3.71 8.79 -6.52
C ALA A 13 4.63 8.93 -5.29
N VAL A 14 4.22 9.70 -4.28
CA VAL A 14 4.97 9.90 -3.03
C VAL A 14 4.44 9.07 -1.85
N GLY A 15 3.38 8.30 -2.06
CA GLY A 15 2.83 7.38 -1.05
C GLY A 15 3.60 6.06 -0.97
N PRO A 16 3.13 5.09 -0.16
CA PRO A 16 3.72 3.77 -0.06
C PRO A 16 3.41 2.94 -1.30
N THR A 17 4.11 3.20 -2.41
CA THR A 17 3.79 2.64 -3.74
C THR A 17 3.85 1.11 -3.78
N PHE A 18 4.73 0.47 -2.98
CA PHE A 18 4.68 -0.97 -2.78
C PHE A 18 3.34 -1.42 -2.19
N GLY A 19 2.90 -0.80 -1.09
CA GLY A 19 1.60 -1.07 -0.47
C GLY A 19 0.44 -0.86 -1.44
N TYR A 20 0.43 0.24 -2.21
CA TYR A 20 -0.58 0.48 -3.24
C TYR A 20 -0.60 -0.62 -4.31
N ALA A 21 0.56 -1.11 -4.74
CA ALA A 21 0.62 -2.20 -5.70
C ALA A 21 0.01 -3.49 -5.14
N GLN A 22 0.23 -3.79 -3.86
CA GLN A 22 -0.36 -4.95 -3.18
C GLN A 22 -1.89 -4.80 -3.03
N THR A 23 -2.37 -3.63 -2.61
CA THR A 23 -3.82 -3.33 -2.56
C THR A 23 -4.47 -3.49 -3.94
N LYS A 24 -3.83 -2.97 -4.99
CA LYS A 24 -4.33 -3.12 -6.36
C LYS A 24 -4.41 -4.59 -6.79
N LYS A 25 -3.42 -5.41 -6.45
CA LYS A 25 -3.44 -6.85 -6.70
C LYS A 25 -4.61 -7.54 -5.99
N ALA A 26 -4.82 -7.25 -4.71
CA ALA A 26 -5.93 -7.80 -3.94
C ALA A 26 -7.29 -7.46 -4.56
N ILE A 27 -7.51 -6.19 -4.93
CA ILE A 27 -8.76 -5.72 -5.55
C ILE A 27 -9.01 -6.42 -6.88
N HIS A 28 -7.97 -6.56 -7.72
CA HIS A 28 -8.11 -7.23 -9.01
C HIS A 28 -8.44 -8.72 -8.86
N ALA A 29 -7.84 -9.40 -7.88
CA ALA A 29 -8.07 -10.82 -7.64
C ALA A 29 -9.45 -11.13 -7.02
N ALA A 30 -10.00 -10.19 -6.25
CA ALA A 30 -11.31 -10.35 -5.61
C ALA A 30 -12.47 -10.57 -6.60
N GLN A 31 -12.29 -10.20 -7.88
CA GLN A 31 -13.31 -10.40 -8.92
C GLN A 31 -13.57 -11.88 -9.23
N THR A 32 -12.60 -12.76 -9.01
CA THR A 32 -12.69 -14.18 -9.41
C THR A 32 -12.37 -15.16 -8.28
N ASN A 33 -11.75 -14.70 -7.20
CA ASN A 33 -11.47 -15.54 -6.03
C ASN A 33 -12.76 -15.91 -5.28
N THR A 34 -12.76 -17.08 -4.66
CA THR A 34 -13.68 -17.37 -3.56
C THR A 34 -13.29 -16.55 -2.33
N MET A 35 -14.21 -16.39 -1.37
CA MET A 35 -13.95 -15.64 -0.13
C MET A 35 -12.70 -16.17 0.60
N ASP A 36 -12.61 -17.47 0.83
CA ASP A 36 -11.48 -18.09 1.54
C ASP A 36 -10.15 -17.82 0.81
N ARG A 37 -10.14 -17.98 -0.52
CA ARG A 37 -8.94 -17.75 -1.33
C ARG A 37 -8.50 -16.28 -1.30
N GLN A 38 -9.47 -15.36 -1.23
CA GLN A 38 -9.21 -13.93 -1.13
C GLN A 38 -8.62 -13.56 0.23
N LEU A 39 -9.14 -14.11 1.32
CA LEU A 39 -8.60 -13.88 2.66
C LEU A 39 -7.16 -14.40 2.79
N ASP A 40 -6.86 -15.57 2.23
CA ASP A 40 -5.50 -16.11 2.18
C ASP A 40 -4.56 -15.18 1.40
N LEU A 41 -5.01 -14.69 0.23
CA LEU A 41 -4.23 -13.74 -0.57
C LEU A 41 -3.98 -12.42 0.19
N GLU A 42 -5.01 -11.87 0.83
CA GLU A 42 -4.89 -10.64 1.61
C GLU A 42 -3.89 -10.82 2.77
N ALA A 43 -3.93 -11.95 3.48
CA ALA A 43 -2.98 -12.26 4.54
C ALA A 43 -1.53 -12.29 4.02
N GLU A 44 -1.27 -12.94 2.88
CA GLU A 44 0.06 -12.95 2.26
C GLU A 44 0.54 -11.55 1.87
N LEU A 45 -0.33 -10.77 1.23
CA LEU A 45 -0.01 -9.42 0.77
C LEU A 45 0.21 -8.46 1.95
N MET A 46 -0.62 -8.53 2.99
CA MET A 46 -0.48 -7.76 4.22
C MET A 46 0.80 -8.11 4.97
N PHE A 47 1.17 -9.39 5.03
CA PHE A 47 2.43 -9.83 5.62
C PHE A 47 3.64 -9.26 4.87
N ALA A 48 3.61 -9.28 3.53
CA ALA A 48 4.64 -8.63 2.73
C ALA A 48 4.71 -7.12 2.98
N CYS A 49 3.57 -6.44 3.06
CA CYS A 49 3.51 -5.01 3.43
C CYS A 49 4.12 -4.74 4.81
N GLY A 50 3.81 -5.58 5.81
CA GLY A 50 4.33 -5.46 7.18
C GLY A 50 5.86 -5.55 7.27
N LYS A 51 6.52 -6.19 6.30
CA LYS A 51 7.98 -6.25 6.20
C LYS A 51 8.60 -5.09 5.41
N SER A 52 7.80 -4.21 4.83
CA SER A 52 8.34 -3.08 4.05
C SER A 52 8.85 -1.97 4.96
N PRO A 53 9.89 -1.21 4.53
CA PRO A 53 10.34 -0.03 5.27
C PRO A 53 9.22 1.00 5.51
N ASP A 54 8.31 1.12 4.54
CA ASP A 54 7.21 2.07 4.59
C ASP A 54 6.16 1.73 5.65
N TYR A 55 6.04 0.44 6.04
CA TYR A 55 5.19 0.06 7.17
C TYR A 55 5.77 0.58 8.49
N ALA A 56 7.07 0.35 8.73
CA ALA A 56 7.75 0.85 9.92
C ALA A 56 7.73 2.38 9.98
N GLU A 57 7.94 3.05 8.84
CA GLU A 57 7.86 4.51 8.73
C GLU A 57 6.45 5.04 9.01
N GLY A 58 5.41 4.41 8.43
CA GLY A 58 4.02 4.82 8.67
C GLY A 58 3.61 4.70 10.13
N VAL A 59 4.02 3.61 10.80
CA VAL A 59 3.78 3.41 12.24
C VAL A 59 4.56 4.44 13.06
N GLY A 60 5.85 4.62 12.78
CA GLY A 60 6.68 5.59 13.49
C GLY A 60 6.17 7.02 13.35
N ALA A 61 5.86 7.44 12.13
CA ALA A 61 5.31 8.76 11.85
C ALA A 61 3.98 9.03 12.57
N PHE A 62 3.12 8.01 12.64
CA PHE A 62 1.87 8.09 13.39
C PHE A 62 2.10 8.27 14.89
N LEU A 63 3.01 7.48 15.49
CA LEU A 63 3.35 7.59 16.91
C LEU A 63 4.00 8.94 17.25
N ASP A 64 4.80 9.48 16.34
CA ASP A 64 5.52 10.75 16.49
C ASP A 64 4.67 11.99 16.11
N ASN A 65 3.42 11.82 15.66
CA ASN A 65 2.54 12.88 15.15
C ASN A 65 3.21 13.75 14.05
N ARG A 66 3.88 13.09 13.11
CA ARG A 66 4.54 13.72 11.95
C ARG A 66 4.03 13.13 10.65
N ASN A 67 4.29 13.81 9.53
CA ASN A 67 4.00 13.24 8.21
C ASN A 67 4.99 12.10 7.89
N PRO A 68 4.51 10.98 7.33
CA PRO A 68 5.39 9.89 6.90
C PRO A 68 6.16 10.26 5.63
N ALA A 69 7.40 9.78 5.54
CA ALA A 69 8.28 9.89 4.39
C ALA A 69 8.43 8.52 3.70
N PHE A 70 7.45 8.17 2.88
CA PHE A 70 7.44 6.88 2.18
C PHE A 70 8.49 6.81 1.06
N THR A 71 9.06 5.63 0.88
CA THR A 71 10.11 5.34 -0.11
C THR A 71 9.64 4.44 -1.24
N GLY A 72 8.52 3.74 -1.07
CA GLY A 72 7.98 2.79 -2.03
C GLY A 72 8.76 1.48 -2.14
N LYS A 73 9.75 1.25 -1.28
CA LYS A 73 10.64 0.08 -1.38
C LYS A 73 9.93 -1.21 -0.96
N ALA A 74 10.16 -2.27 -1.74
CA ALA A 74 9.78 -3.62 -1.34
C ALA A 74 10.62 -4.09 -0.14
N PRO A 75 10.13 -5.09 0.64
CA PRO A 75 10.94 -5.77 1.63
C PRO A 75 12.21 -6.34 0.98
N SER A 76 13.36 -6.16 1.64
CA SER A 76 14.64 -6.80 1.28
C SER A 76 14.74 -8.21 1.84
#